data_AF-A0A5K1A2M6-F1
#
_entry.id   AF-A0A5K1A2M6-F1
#
_cell.length_a   1.000
_cell.length_b   1.000
_cell.length_c   1.000
_cell.angle_alpha   90.00
_cell.angle_beta   90.00
_cell.angle_gamma   90.00
#
_symmetry.space_group_name_H-M   'P 1'
#
loop_
_entity.id
_entity.type
_entity.pdbx_description
1 polymer ?
#
loop_
_entity_poly.entity_id
_entity_poly.type
_entity_poly.pdbx_seq_one_letter_code
_entity_poly.pdbx_strand_id
1 'polypeptide(L)' 'YITVNQTTDNNLFYYFVKSESKPEEDPLILWLTGGPACSGFTSLAYEI' A
#
# COMPACT_ATOMS: atom_id res chain seq x y z
N TYR A 1 7.34 1.15 7.23
CA TYR A 1 6.76 -0.04 7.88
C TYR A 1 5.82 0.41 8.99
N ILE A 2 4.77 -0.36 9.25
CA ILE A 2 3.81 -0.17 10.35
C ILE A 2 3.72 -1.50 11.11
N THR A 3 3.94 -1.46 12.43
CA THR A 3 3.79 -2.64 13.28
C THR A 3 2.31 -2.94 13.47
N VAL A 4 1.89 -4.15 13.10
CA VAL A 4 0.50 -4.63 13.23
C VAL A 4 0.32 -5.62 14.37
N ASN A 5 1.42 -6.18 14.87
CA ASN A 5 1.43 -6.99 16.08
C ASN A 5 2.73 -6.76 16.85
N GLN A 6 2.62 -6.22 18.06
CA GLN A 6 3.78 -5.91 18.92
C GLN A 6 4.39 -7.17 19.55
N THR A 7 3.58 -8.19 19.86
CA THR A 7 4.06 -9.41 20.52
C THR A 7 4.88 -10.28 19.58
N THR A 8 4.48 -10.37 18.31
CA THR A 8 5.18 -11.16 17.29
C THR A 8 6.11 -10.33 16.42
N ASP A 9 6.20 -9.01 16.65
CA ASP A 9 6.92 -8.04 15.83
C ASP A 9 6.58 -8.14 14.33
N ASN A 10 5.29 -8.31 14.02
CA ASN A 10 4.84 -8.33 12.63
C ASN A 10 4.70 -6.90 12.10
N ASN A 11 5.32 -6.66 10.95
CA ASN A 11 5.40 -5.35 10.33
C ASN A 11 4.88 -5.41 8.88
N LEU A 12 4.01 -4.47 8.51
CA LEU A 12 3.56 -4.28 7.12
C LEU A 12 4.31 -3.13 6.46
N PHE A 13 4.62 -3.29 5.19
CA PHE A 13 5.18 -2.24 4.34
C PHE A 13 4.10 -1.65 3.44
N TYR A 14 4.22 -0.36 3.10
CA TYR A 14 3.32 0.30 2.15
C TYR A 14 4.09 1.32 1.30
N TYR A 15 3.61 1.53 0.07
CA TYR A 15 3.97 2.67 -0.76
C TYR A 15 2.83 3.68 -0.73
N PHE A 16 3.16 4.98 -0.68
CA PHE A 16 2.17 6.05 -0.75
C PHE A 16 2.55 7.00 -1.89
N VAL A 17 1.60 7.20 -2.81
CA VAL A 17 1.73 8.10 -3.95
C VAL A 17 0.61 9.14 -3.83
N LYS A 18 0.97 10.43 -3.95
CA LYS A 18 -0.01 11.52 -3.92
C LYS A 18 -0.65 11.67 -5.30
N SER A 19 -1.93 12.05 -5.32
CA SER A 19 -2.60 12.46 -6.56
C SER A 19 -1.84 13.61 -7.23
N GLU A 20 -1.77 13.61 -8.56
CA GLU A 20 -1.15 14.69 -9.34
C GLU A 20 -2.06 15.92 -9.50
N SER A 21 -3.38 15.77 -9.26
CA SER A 21 -4.36 16.85 -9.39
C SER A 21 -4.41 17.69 -8.11
N LYS A 22 -5.22 17.28 -7.12
CA LYS A 22 -5.40 18.00 -5.85
C LYS A 22 -5.22 17.03 -4.67
N PRO A 23 -3.98 16.77 -4.24
CA PRO A 23 -3.67 15.78 -3.21
C PRO A 23 -4.44 15.91 -1.89
N GLU A 24 -4.94 17.11 -1.55
CA GLU A 24 -5.67 17.38 -0.31
C GLU A 24 -7.19 17.24 -0.45
N GLU A 25 -7.73 17.32 -1.67
CA GLU A 25 -9.17 17.22 -1.95
C GLU A 25 -9.55 15.85 -2.56
N ASP A 26 -8.62 15.23 -3.29
CA ASP A 26 -8.82 13.96 -3.97
C ASP A 26 -8.95 12.79 -2.97
N PRO A 27 -9.75 11.75 -3.28
CA PRO A 27 -10.01 10.66 -2.35
C PRO A 27 -8.77 9.77 -2.12
N LEU A 28 -8.70 9.16 -0.94
CA LEU A 28 -7.70 8.14 -0.63
C LEU A 28 -8.10 6.78 -1.21
N ILE A 29 -7.21 6.16 -1.99
CA ILE A 29 -7.40 4.82 -2.52
C ILE A 29 -6.41 3.87 -1.84
N LEU A 30 -6.93 2.78 -1.28
CA LEU A 30 -6.13 1.66 -0.79
C LEU A 30 -6.16 0.54 -1.82
N TRP A 31 -4.99 0.18 -2.35
CA TRP A 31 -4.86 -0.90 -3.32
C TRP A 31 -4.27 -2.16 -2.68
N LEU A 32 -4.93 -3.30 -2.86
CA LEU A 32 -4.50 -4.59 -2.35
C LEU A 32 -4.40 -5.59 -3.51
N THR A 33 -3.21 -6.10 -3.76
CA THR A 33 -3.00 -7.19 -4.72
C THR A 33 -3.54 -8.50 -4.18
N GLY A 34 -4.17 -9.27 -5.06
CA GLY A 34 -4.66 -10.61 -4.74
C GLY A 34 -3.56 -11.67 -4.73
N GLY A 35 -3.99 -12.93 -4.80
CA GLY A 35 -3.13 -14.09 -4.54
C GLY A 35 -2.73 -14.17 -3.06
N PRO A 36 -2.31 -15.34 -2.56
CA PRO A 36 -1.63 -15.40 -1.28
C PRO A 36 -0.18 -14.93 -1.47
N ALA A 37 0.27 -13.99 -0.64
CA ALA A 37 1.67 -13.55 -0.52
C ALA A 37 2.29 -12.80 -1.73
N CYS A 38 1.51 -12.43 -2.75
CA CYS A 38 2.01 -11.52 -3.79
C CYS A 38 2.24 -10.12 -3.22
N SER A 39 3.37 -9.51 -3.56
CA SER A 39 3.71 -8.16 -3.10
C SER A 39 2.88 -7.10 -3.82
N GLY A 40 2.37 -6.12 -3.07
CA GLY A 40 1.72 -4.93 -3.63
C GLY A 40 2.61 -4.12 -4.56
N PHE A 41 3.95 -4.32 -4.51
CA PHE A 41 4.88 -3.72 -5.46
C PHE A 41 4.62 -4.16 -6.90
N THR A 42 4.17 -5.40 -7.13
CA THR A 42 3.89 -5.89 -8.48
C THR A 42 2.80 -5.05 -9.14
N SER A 43 1.74 -4.71 -8.43
CA SER A 43 0.69 -3.85 -8.98
C SER A 43 1.20 -2.44 -9.22
N LEU A 44 1.93 -1.86 -8.27
CA LEU A 44 2.54 -0.53 -8.44
C LEU A 44 3.45 -0.43 -9.67
N ALA A 45 4.18 -1.49 -10.01
CA ALA A 45 5.14 -1.47 -11.11
C ALA A 45 4.56 -1.87 -12.47
N TYR A 46 3.46 -2.65 -12.50
CA TYR A 46 2.98 -3.29 -13.73
C TYR A 46 1.49 -3.10 -14.03
N GLU A 47 0.68 -2.65 -13.07
CA GLU A 47 -0.79 -2.56 -13.23
C GLU A 47 -1.33 -1.12 -13.15
N ILE A 48 -0.63 -0.22 -12.46
CA ILE A 48 -0.99 1.20 -12.27
C ILE A 48 -0.17 2.06 -13.24
#